data_AF-A0A8K0KME8-F1
#
_entry.id   AF-A0A8K0KME8-F1
#
_cell.length_a   1.000
_cell.length_b   1.000
_cell.length_c   1.000
_cell.angle_alpha   90.00
_cell.angle_beta   90.00
_cell.angle_gamma   90.00
#
_symmetry.space_group_name_H-M   'P 1'
#
loop_
_entity.id
_entity.type
_entity.pdbx_description
1 polymer ?
#
loop_
_entity_poly.entity_id
_entity_poly.type
_entity_poly.pdbx_seq_one_letter_code
_entity_poly.pdbx_strand_id
1 'polypeptide(L)'
;MCKLLHYGISSNDSRLKDIMVSGDAITPQVSTAWKSSKSSKQEWTIIPLFVKILKLLLDSLNSCITASKTKKEIDDSKDDFAENEESACDYDSEDESLSDSSSSDSFGDWSNVIAG
;
A
#
# COMPACT_ATOMS: atom_id res chain seq x y z
N MET A 1 12.12 -5.52 -2.75
CA MET A 1 11.96 -6.91 -3.25
C MET A 1 12.65 -7.13 -4.60
N CYS A 2 12.40 -6.31 -5.63
CA CYS A 2 13.02 -6.48 -6.97
C CYS A 2 14.55 -6.49 -6.97
N LYS A 3 15.20 -5.59 -6.21
CA LYS A 3 16.68 -5.53 -6.11
C LYS A 3 17.28 -6.81 -5.53
N LEU A 4 16.60 -7.43 -4.56
CA LEU A 4 17.04 -8.66 -3.93
C LEU A 4 16.91 -9.86 -4.87
N LEU A 5 15.81 -9.93 -5.62
CA LEU A 5 15.62 -10.94 -6.66
C LEU A 5 16.64 -10.79 -7.79
N HIS A 6 16.84 -9.56 -8.28
CA HIS A 6 17.83 -9.27 -9.31
C HIS A 6 19.24 -9.65 -8.85
N TYR A 7 19.66 -9.19 -7.66
CA TYR A 7 20.96 -9.54 -7.10
C TYR A 7 21.09 -11.07 -6.95
N GLY A 8 20.16 -11.74 -6.28
CA GLY A 8 20.24 -13.18 -6.03
C GLY A 8 20.31 -14.05 -7.29
N ILE A 9 19.70 -13.60 -8.39
CA ILE A 9 19.79 -14.27 -9.70
C ILE A 9 21.12 -13.93 -10.39
N SER A 10 21.46 -12.63 -10.49
CA SER A 10 22.65 -12.17 -11.23
C SER A 10 23.97 -12.59 -10.57
N SER A 11 24.04 -12.62 -9.24
CA SER A 11 25.22 -13.05 -8.49
C SER A 11 25.23 -14.55 -8.16
N ASN A 12 24.14 -15.27 -8.47
CA ASN A 12 23.95 -16.68 -8.14
C ASN A 12 24.14 -17.01 -6.63
N ASP A 13 23.83 -16.07 -5.72
CA ASP A 13 24.04 -16.21 -4.27
C ASP A 13 23.30 -17.43 -3.69
N SER A 14 24.06 -18.45 -3.26
CA SER A 14 23.52 -19.70 -2.68
C SER A 14 22.77 -19.44 -1.36
N ARG A 15 23.19 -18.44 -0.58
CA ARG A 15 22.55 -18.10 0.69
C ARG A 15 21.10 -17.67 0.50
N LEU A 16 20.76 -17.11 -0.66
CA LEU A 16 19.39 -16.71 -0.99
C LEU A 16 18.61 -17.84 -1.68
N LYS A 17 19.28 -18.75 -2.38
CA LYS A 17 18.67 -19.91 -3.05
C LYS A 17 18.22 -20.98 -2.07
N ASP A 18 19.01 -21.21 -1.02
CA ASP A 18 18.79 -22.31 -0.08
C ASP A 18 17.72 -21.99 0.97
N ILE A 19 17.24 -20.74 1.01
CA ILE A 19 16.19 -20.32 1.93
C ILE A 19 14.83 -20.81 1.44
N MET A 20 14.18 -21.60 2.29
CA MET A 20 12.81 -22.07 2.13
C MET A 20 11.86 -21.26 3.02
N VAL A 21 10.74 -20.81 2.47
CA VAL A 21 9.76 -19.97 3.16
C VAL A 21 8.35 -20.50 3.00
N SER A 22 7.47 -20.13 3.94
CA SER A 22 6.04 -20.45 3.85
C SER A 22 5.39 -19.68 2.68
N GLY A 23 4.78 -20.43 1.78
CA GLY A 23 4.07 -19.97 0.60
C GLY A 23 2.60 -19.70 0.89
N ASP A 24 1.74 -20.44 0.20
CA ASP A 24 0.29 -20.31 0.25
C ASP A 24 -0.31 -21.38 1.18
N ALA A 25 -1.46 -21.06 1.77
CA ALA A 25 -2.20 -21.99 2.60
C ALA A 25 -2.83 -23.10 1.75
N ILE A 26 -2.74 -24.34 2.23
CA ILE A 26 -3.34 -25.50 1.59
C ILE A 26 -4.77 -25.63 2.12
N THR A 27 -5.75 -25.27 1.30
CA THR A 27 -7.16 -25.51 1.63
C THR A 27 -7.52 -26.95 1.23
N PRO A 28 -7.95 -27.80 2.17
CA PRO A 28 -8.35 -29.15 1.81
C PRO A 28 -9.58 -29.11 0.89
N GLN A 29 -9.45 -29.67 -0.31
CA GLN A 29 -10.52 -29.83 -1.29
C GLN A 29 -11.47 -30.97 -0.88
N VAL A 30 -11.98 -30.94 0.35
CA VAL A 30 -13.09 -31.81 0.75
C VAL A 30 -14.35 -30.98 0.65
N SER A 31 -15.13 -31.31 -0.38
CA SER A 31 -16.51 -30.90 -0.63
C SER A 31 -17.32 -30.70 0.64
N THR A 32 -18.16 -29.66 0.67
CA THR A 32 -19.40 -29.54 1.45
C THR A 32 -19.68 -30.69 2.41
N ALA A 33 -19.23 -30.58 3.66
CA ALA A 33 -19.87 -31.17 4.83
C ALA A 33 -19.13 -30.70 6.07
N TRP A 34 -19.88 -30.04 6.95
CA TRP A 34 -19.63 -29.75 8.36
C TRP A 34 -18.25 -30.07 8.93
N LYS A 35 -17.56 -29.04 9.42
CA LYS A 35 -16.49 -29.24 10.41
C LYS A 35 -16.67 -28.29 11.58
N SER A 36 -17.58 -28.68 12.47
CA SER A 36 -17.26 -28.59 13.90
C SER A 36 -16.01 -29.43 14.13
N SER A 37 -14.86 -28.80 14.33
CA SER A 37 -13.79 -29.32 15.20
C SER A 37 -12.67 -28.31 15.30
N LYS A 38 -12.26 -28.01 16.53
CA LYS A 38 -11.26 -27.02 16.97
C LYS A 38 -9.81 -27.33 16.55
N SER A 39 -9.57 -27.99 15.40
CA SER A 39 -8.21 -28.42 15.03
C SER A 39 -8.04 -28.76 13.54
N SER A 40 -8.49 -27.93 12.60
CA SER A 40 -7.88 -27.96 11.27
C SER A 40 -6.61 -27.09 11.32
N LYS A 41 -5.45 -27.70 11.54
CA LYS A 41 -4.16 -27.00 11.43
C LYS A 41 -4.06 -26.49 9.99
N GLN A 42 -3.99 -25.17 9.83
CA GLN A 42 -3.80 -24.55 8.54
C GLN A 42 -2.39 -24.91 8.05
N GLU A 43 -2.33 -25.76 7.03
CA GLU A 43 -1.07 -26.17 6.41
C GLU A 43 -0.62 -25.11 5.41
N TRP A 44 0.69 -24.89 5.32
CA TRP A 44 1.30 -23.92 4.41
C TRP A 44 2.27 -24.65 3.51
N THR A 45 2.28 -24.29 2.23
CA THR A 45 3.32 -24.75 1.30
C THR A 45 4.68 -24.23 1.72
N ILE A 46 5.74 -24.99 1.48
CA ILE A 46 7.12 -24.53 1.68
C ILE A 46 7.74 -24.36 0.30
N ILE A 47 8.15 -23.14 -0.03
CA ILE A 47 8.65 -22.76 -1.37
C ILE A 47 9.99 -22.04 -1.27
N PRO A 48 10.81 -22.02 -2.34
CA PRO A 48 12.04 -21.24 -2.36
C PRO A 48 11.76 -19.73 -2.23
N LEU A 49 12.67 -19.01 -1.56
CA LEU A 49 12.57 -17.56 -1.33
C LEU A 49 12.29 -16.76 -2.61
N PHE A 50 13.00 -17.06 -3.71
CA PHE A 50 12.81 -16.35 -4.97
C PHE A 50 11.41 -16.53 -5.56
N VAL A 51 10.81 -17.71 -5.39
CA VAL A 51 9.42 -17.97 -5.82
C VAL A 51 8.46 -17.12 -5.01
N LYS A 52 8.67 -17.00 -3.69
CA LYS A 52 7.84 -16.13 -2.84
C LYS A 52 7.99 -14.66 -3.21
N ILE A 53 9.22 -14.20 -3.46
CA ILE A 53 9.47 -12.81 -3.88
C ILE A 53 8.76 -12.52 -5.21
N LEU A 54 8.83 -13.44 -6.19
CA LEU A 54 8.12 -13.28 -7.46
C LEU A 54 6.59 -13.18 -7.26
N LYS A 55 6.01 -14.05 -6.44
CA LYS A 55 4.57 -14.01 -6.11
C LYS A 55 4.15 -12.68 -5.51
N LEU A 56 4.90 -12.19 -4.52
CA LEU A 56 4.62 -10.90 -3.87
C LEU A 56 4.74 -9.71 -4.84
N LEU A 57 5.70 -9.77 -5.78
CA LEU A 57 5.83 -8.74 -6.82
C LEU A 57 4.61 -8.74 -7.74
N LEU A 58 4.15 -9.91 -8.18
CA LEU A 58 2.95 -10.02 -9.01
C LEU A 58 1.71 -9.49 -8.28
N ASP A 59 1.52 -9.84 -7.01
CA ASP A 59 0.42 -9.35 -6.18
C ASP A 59 0.47 -7.82 -6.03
N SER A 60 1.66 -7.25 -5.81
CA SER A 60 1.82 -5.80 -5.69
C SER A 60 1.49 -5.06 -6.99
N LEU A 61 1.88 -5.61 -8.14
CA LEU A 61 1.55 -5.06 -9.45
C LEU A 61 0.06 -5.14 -9.72
N ASN A 62 -0.57 -6.28 -9.41
CA ASN A 62 -2.01 -6.47 -9.59
C ASN A 62 -2.83 -5.53 -8.69
N SER A 63 -2.36 -5.31 -7.46
CA SER A 63 -2.95 -4.32 -6.55
C SER A 63 -2.83 -2.90 -7.10
N CYS A 64 -1.67 -2.52 -7.64
CA CYS A 64 -1.45 -1.21 -8.26
C CYS A 64 -2.35 -0.99 -9.49
N ILE A 65 -2.47 -2.00 -10.36
CA ILE A 65 -3.35 -1.96 -11.53
C ILE A 65 -4.81 -1.80 -11.11
N THR A 66 -5.25 -2.60 -10.14
CA THR A 66 -6.63 -2.54 -9.63
C THR A 66 -6.93 -1.17 -9.03
N ALA A 67 -6.06 -0.65 -8.15
CA ALA A 67 -6.24 0.67 -7.55
C ALA A 67 -6.29 1.80 -8.60
N SER A 68 -5.47 1.70 -9.65
CA SER A 68 -5.45 2.66 -10.74
C SER A 68 -6.73 2.62 -11.58
N LYS A 69 -7.27 1.42 -11.85
CA LYS A 69 -8.55 1.23 -12.54
C LYS A 69 -9.71 1.78 -11.72
N THR A 70 -9.79 1.45 -10.43
CA THR A 70 -10.83 1.95 -9.54
C THR A 70 -10.78 3.48 -9.44
N LYS A 71 -9.59 4.09 -9.35
CA LYS A 71 -9.46 5.56 -9.38
C LYS A 71 -10.02 6.15 -10.68
N LYS A 72 -9.72 5.54 -11.82
CA LYS A 72 -10.24 5.97 -13.12
C LYS A 72 -11.76 5.82 -13.20
N GLU A 73 -12.32 4.70 -12.76
CA GLU A 73 -13.78 4.48 -12.74
C GLU A 73 -14.50 5.49 -11.83
N ILE A 74 -13.88 5.87 -10.71
CA ILE A 74 -14.41 6.92 -9.81
C ILE A 74 -14.30 8.31 -10.45
N ASP A 75 -13.22 8.60 -11.16
CA ASP A 75 -13.00 9.87 -11.86
C ASP A 75 -14.00 10.05 -13.02
N ASP A 76 -14.17 9.01 -13.83
CA ASP A 76 -15.11 8.97 -14.95
C ASP A 76 -16.59 9.01 -14.47
N SER A 77 -16.89 8.59 -13.22
CA SER A 77 -18.25 8.68 -12.63
C SER A 77 -18.55 10.00 -11.93
N LYS A 78 -17.55 10.87 -11.72
CA LYS A 78 -17.74 12.18 -11.06
C LYS A 78 -18.18 13.28 -12.03
N ASP A 79 -18.15 13.02 -13.33
CA ASP A 79 -18.60 13.98 -14.35
C ASP A 79 -20.13 14.03 -14.49
N ASP A 80 -20.87 13.08 -13.89
CA ASP A 80 -22.33 12.95 -14.01
C ASP A 80 -23.12 13.45 -12.78
N PHE A 81 -22.47 14.10 -11.80
CA PHE A 81 -23.13 14.58 -10.57
C PHE A 81 -22.82 16.05 -10.21
N ALA A 82 -22.44 16.85 -11.20
CA ALA A 82 -22.17 18.28 -11.03
C ALA A 82 -23.34 19.17 -11.48
N GLU A 83 -24.56 18.86 -11.06
CA GLU A 83 -25.64 19.85 -11.00
C GLU A 83 -26.41 19.70 -9.68
N ASN A 84 -26.59 20.82 -8.99
CA ASN A 84 -27.45 21.04 -7.83
C ASN A 84 -26.86 20.77 -6.42
N GLU A 85 -26.02 21.70 -5.94
CA GLU A 85 -26.06 22.07 -4.52
C GLU A 85 -25.71 23.56 -4.35
N GLU A 86 -26.67 24.42 -4.71
CA GLU A 86 -26.73 25.81 -4.26
C GLU A 86 -27.70 25.92 -3.08
N SER A 87 -27.18 25.81 -1.85
CA SER A 87 -27.93 26.23 -0.66
C SER A 87 -27.04 26.52 0.56
N ALA A 88 -26.85 27.82 0.78
CA ALA A 88 -26.74 28.50 2.08
C ALA A 88 -25.82 27.92 3.16
N CYS A 89 -24.58 28.42 3.24
CA CYS A 89 -23.82 28.49 4.47
C CYS A 89 -24.10 29.83 5.17
N ASP A 90 -25.03 29.82 6.13
CA ASP A 90 -25.15 30.86 7.16
C ASP A 90 -25.11 30.17 8.53
N TYR A 91 -23.97 30.28 9.21
CA TYR A 91 -23.89 30.10 10.65
C TYR A 91 -22.86 31.07 11.20
N ASP A 92 -23.40 32.24 11.55
CA ASP A 92 -22.87 33.21 12.50
C ASP A 92 -22.43 32.54 13.81
N SER A 93 -21.19 32.77 14.22
CA SER A 93 -20.76 32.57 15.60
C SER A 93 -19.50 33.40 15.86
N GLU A 94 -19.74 34.61 16.34
CA GLU A 94 -18.75 35.45 17.01
C GLU A 94 -18.39 34.82 18.36
N ASP A 95 -17.11 34.54 18.62
CA ASP A 95 -16.54 34.79 19.96
C ASP A 95 -15.03 35.02 19.90
N GLU A 96 -14.63 36.01 20.68
CA GLU A 96 -13.35 36.67 20.87
C GLU A 96 -12.28 35.77 21.49
N SER A 97 -11.03 35.89 21.02
CA SER A 97 -9.85 35.74 21.89
C SER A 97 -8.57 36.24 21.20
N LEU A 98 -8.34 37.54 21.38
CA LEU A 98 -7.12 38.13 21.95
C LEU A 98 -5.74 37.69 21.42
N SER A 99 -5.10 38.69 20.83
CA SER A 99 -3.68 38.84 20.48
C SER A 99 -2.65 38.14 21.37
N ASP A 100 -1.69 37.46 20.75
CA ASP A 100 -0.31 37.44 21.26
C ASP A 100 0.74 37.46 20.13
N SER A 101 1.41 38.60 20.07
CA SER A 101 2.83 38.84 19.81
C SER A 101 3.59 38.02 18.76
N SER A 102 3.83 38.69 17.63
CA SER A 102 5.13 38.85 16.96
C SER A 102 6.32 38.13 17.60
N SER A 103 6.81 37.08 16.93
CA SER A 103 8.25 36.80 16.86
C SER A 103 8.62 36.41 15.44
N SER A 104 9.37 37.30 14.79
CA SER A 104 10.04 37.03 13.54
C SER A 104 11.20 36.06 13.79
N ASP A 105 11.12 34.85 13.26
CA ASP A 105 12.31 34.03 13.06
C ASP A 105 12.54 33.87 11.56
N SER A 106 13.68 34.42 11.13
CA SER A 106 14.14 34.45 9.76
C SER A 106 14.27 33.04 9.20
N PHE A 107 13.48 32.75 8.17
CA PHE A 107 13.74 31.62 7.29
C PHE A 107 15.10 31.83 6.63
N GLY A 108 16.09 31.06 7.08
CA GLY A 108 17.42 31.01 6.50
C GLY A 108 17.36 30.55 5.05
N ASP A 109 17.67 31.48 4.15
CA ASP A 109 17.82 31.27 2.72
C ASP A 109 18.99 30.29 2.44
N TRP A 110 18.69 29.13 1.86
CA TRP A 110 19.68 28.10 1.47
C TRP A 110 20.14 28.23 0.03
N SER A 111 20.01 29.42 -0.57
CA SER A 111 20.35 29.68 -1.97
C SER A 111 21.85 29.65 -2.33
N ASN A 112 22.77 29.39 -1.37
CA ASN A 112 24.22 29.47 -1.61
C ASN A 112 25.05 28.20 -1.37
N VAL A 113 24.46 27.00 -1.35
CA VAL A 113 25.24 25.73 -1.34
C VAL A 113 25.42 25.18 -2.76
N ILE A 114 25.84 26.03 -3.70
CA ILE A 114 26.45 25.62 -4.97
C ILE A 114 27.67 26.53 -5.22
N ALA A 115 28.85 26.10 -4.76
CA ALA A 115 30.17 26.39 -5.34
C ALA A 115 31.27 25.96 -4.35
N GLY A 116 31.78 24.75 -4.54
CA GLY A 116 33.03 24.25 -3.96
C GLY A 116 33.59 23.21 -4.91
#